data_AF-A0A963F4N0-F1
#
_entry.id   AF-A0A963F4N0-F1
#
_cell.length_a   1.000
_cell.length_b   1.000
_cell.length_c   1.000
_cell.angle_alpha   90.00
_cell.angle_beta   90.00
_cell.angle_gamma   90.00
#
_symmetry.space_group_name_H-M   'P 1'
#
loop_
_entity.id
_entity.type
_entity.pdbx_description
1 polymer ?
#
loop_
_entity_poly.entity_id
_entity_poly.type
_entity_poly.pdbx_seq_one_letter_code
_entity_poly.pdbx_strand_id
1 'polypeptide(L)'
;MDRGTKIYAGVLLVIAVLLGFWTLYEDPKVKALNALLARDEPVQSYPFRFRVLYLEGNTAVMATPRSSAVPVVRVLGILEPSVAGRQETSPAFMAAQQRLAEIQTRARDRVVADPEISGVRWELDRDWLLQHGIQPD
;
A
#
# COMPACT_ATOMS: atom_id res chain seq x y z
N MET A 1 -13.06 -44.37 16.11
CA MET A 1 -13.41 -43.23 15.22
C MET A 1 -14.65 -43.60 14.46
N ASP A 2 -15.77 -43.03 14.88
CA ASP A 2 -17.09 -43.33 14.34
C ASP A 2 -17.21 -42.74 12.94
N ARG A 3 -18.09 -43.29 12.10
CA ARG A 3 -18.27 -42.84 10.71
C ARG A 3 -18.58 -41.34 10.65
N GLY A 4 -19.31 -40.82 11.64
CA GLY A 4 -19.58 -39.38 11.81
C GLY A 4 -18.32 -38.56 12.02
N THR A 5 -17.43 -38.94 12.94
CA THR A 5 -16.19 -38.21 13.24
C THR A 5 -15.28 -38.08 12.02
N LYS A 6 -15.23 -39.11 11.16
CA LYS A 6 -14.45 -39.08 9.92
C LYS A 6 -15.01 -38.10 8.89
N ILE A 7 -16.34 -38.01 8.79
CA ILE A 7 -17.02 -37.04 7.91
C ILE A 7 -16.83 -35.62 8.41
N TYR A 8 -17.02 -35.37 9.72
CA TYR A 8 -16.78 -34.06 10.32
C TYR A 8 -15.33 -33.59 10.17
N ALA A 9 -14.35 -34.47 10.40
CA ALA A 9 -12.94 -34.16 10.20
C ALA A 9 -12.64 -33.84 8.73
N GLY A 10 -13.23 -34.57 7.79
CA GLY A 10 -13.11 -34.29 6.36
C GLY A 10 -13.69 -32.92 5.97
N VAL A 11 -14.87 -32.57 6.48
CA VAL A 11 -15.50 -31.26 6.23
C VAL A 11 -14.67 -30.12 6.83
N LEU A 12 -14.18 -30.28 8.06
CA LEU A 12 -13.30 -29.29 8.69
C LEU A 12 -12.00 -29.09 7.92
N LEU A 13 -11.41 -30.17 7.41
CA LEU A 13 -10.21 -30.09 6.56
C LEU A 13 -10.50 -29.30 5.28
N VAL A 14 -11.62 -29.57 4.60
CA VAL A 14 -12.02 -28.83 3.39
C VAL A 14 -12.24 -27.35 3.70
N ILE A 15 -12.92 -27.01 4.80
CA ILE A 15 -13.10 -25.62 5.23
C ILE A 15 -11.75 -24.96 5.52
N ALA A 16 -10.85 -25.62 6.25
CA ALA A 16 -9.52 -25.10 6.55
C ALA A 16 -8.70 -24.86 5.28
N VAL A 17 -8.78 -25.75 4.29
CA VAL A 17 -8.12 -25.59 2.99
C VAL A 17 -8.72 -24.43 2.21
N LEU A 18 -10.05 -24.28 2.17
CA LEU A 18 -10.72 -23.17 1.48
C LEU A 18 -10.38 -21.82 2.11
N LEU A 19 -10.37 -21.73 3.44
CA LEU A 19 -9.97 -20.53 4.17
C LEU A 19 -8.49 -20.21 3.92
N GLY A 20 -7.61 -21.22 3.96
CA GLY A 20 -6.19 -21.05 3.66
C GLY A 20 -5.95 -20.57 2.23
N PHE A 21 -6.70 -21.09 1.26
CA PHE A 21 -6.57 -20.70 -0.14
C PHE A 21 -6.96 -19.23 -0.36
N TRP A 22 -8.03 -18.77 0.28
CA TRP A 22 -8.43 -17.35 0.23
C TRP A 22 -7.37 -16.41 0.80
N THR A 23 -6.72 -16.79 1.90
CA THR A 23 -5.68 -15.94 2.52
C THR A 23 -4.38 -15.85 1.71
N LEU A 24 -4.14 -16.82 0.82
CA LEU A 24 -2.91 -16.90 0.02
C LEU A 24 -3.12 -16.43 -1.44
N TYR A 25 -4.36 -16.15 -1.83
CA TYR A 25 -4.66 -15.68 -3.17
C TYR A 25 -4.25 -14.22 -3.32
N GLU A 26 -3.13 -13.99 -4.01
CA GLU A 26 -2.71 -12.67 -4.47
C GLU A 26 -3.14 -12.49 -5.93
N ASP A 27 -3.88 -11.42 -6.23
CA ASP A 27 -4.33 -11.13 -7.58
C ASP A 27 -3.12 -10.98 -8.53
N PRO A 28 -3.01 -11.80 -9.60
CA PRO A 28 -1.89 -11.72 -10.55
C PRO A 28 -1.70 -10.32 -11.14
N LYS A 29 -2.78 -9.56 -11.31
CA LYS A 29 -2.74 -8.19 -11.83
C LYS A 29 -2.11 -7.24 -10.83
N VAL A 30 -2.49 -7.33 -9.55
CA VAL A 30 -1.87 -6.55 -8.46
C VAL A 30 -0.37 -6.83 -8.41
N LYS A 31 0.03 -8.10 -8.50
CA LYS A 31 1.44 -8.50 -8.53
C LYS A 31 2.18 -7.91 -9.74
N ALA A 32 1.56 -7.93 -10.92
CA ALA A 32 2.14 -7.34 -12.13
C ALA A 32 2.31 -5.82 -12.02
N LEU A 33 1.31 -5.10 -11.50
CA LEU A 33 1.38 -3.65 -11.26
C LEU A 33 2.45 -3.30 -10.23
N ASN A 34 2.56 -4.07 -9.14
CA ASN A 34 3.61 -3.88 -8.14
C ASN A 34 5.00 -4.17 -8.71
N ALA A 35 5.14 -5.16 -9.59
CA ALA A 35 6.39 -5.42 -10.31
C ALA A 35 6.77 -4.28 -11.27
N LEU A 36 5.79 -3.60 -11.88
CA LEU A 36 6.04 -2.39 -12.68
C LEU A 36 6.55 -1.24 -11.81
N LEU A 37 5.91 -0.99 -10.66
CA LEU A 37 6.34 0.04 -9.71
C LEU A 37 7.75 -0.25 -9.16
N ALA A 38 8.07 -1.51 -8.89
CA ALA A 38 9.38 -1.93 -8.41
C ALA A 38 10.51 -1.76 -9.43
N ARG A 39 10.20 -1.57 -10.72
CA ARG A 39 11.19 -1.29 -11.78
C ARG A 39 11.36 0.21 -12.05
N ASP A 40 10.51 1.04 -11.47
CA ASP A 40 10.59 2.49 -11.61
C ASP A 40 11.50 3.06 -10.51
N GLU A 41 12.76 3.34 -10.87
CA GLU A 41 13.83 3.69 -9.91
C GLU A 41 13.46 4.87 -8.98
N PRO A 42 12.90 6.00 -9.45
CA PRO A 42 12.41 7.05 -8.54
C PRO A 42 11.36 6.59 -7.54
N VAL A 43 10.45 5.68 -7.92
CA VAL A 43 9.40 5.18 -7.01
C VAL A 43 9.96 4.14 -6.05
N GLN A 44 10.80 3.23 -6.54
CA GLN A 44 11.41 2.16 -5.76
C GLN A 44 12.40 2.69 -4.71
N SER A 45 13.19 3.70 -5.05
CA SER A 45 14.21 4.29 -4.18
C SER A 45 13.64 5.21 -3.10
N TYR A 46 12.36 5.55 -3.17
CA TYR A 46 11.73 6.40 -2.17
C TYR A 46 11.55 5.65 -0.83
N PRO A 47 11.74 6.30 0.34
CA PRO A 47 11.66 5.60 1.63
C PRO A 47 10.30 4.96 1.92
N PHE A 48 9.21 5.54 1.38
CA PHE A 48 7.89 4.91 1.40
C PHE A 48 7.66 4.11 0.11
N ARG A 49 7.30 2.83 0.26
CA ARG A 49 6.99 1.97 -0.88
C ARG A 49 5.54 2.13 -1.32
N PHE A 50 5.33 2.91 -2.38
CA PHE A 50 4.04 2.95 -3.07
C PHE A 50 3.75 1.61 -3.74
N ARG A 51 2.59 1.03 -3.44
CA ARG A 51 2.15 -0.28 -3.94
C ARG A 51 0.64 -0.32 -4.12
N VAL A 52 0.18 -1.14 -5.05
CA VAL A 52 -1.22 -1.54 -5.19
C VAL A 52 -1.52 -2.57 -4.11
N LEU A 53 -2.57 -2.33 -3.33
CA LEU A 53 -3.08 -3.22 -2.28
C LEU A 53 -4.01 -4.26 -2.88
N TYR A 54 -4.99 -3.81 -3.66
CA TYR A 54 -5.98 -4.63 -4.34
C TYR A 54 -6.63 -3.84 -5.49
N LEU A 55 -7.42 -4.53 -6.32
CA LEU A 55 -8.23 -3.91 -7.36
C LEU A 55 -9.70 -3.95 -6.94
N GLU A 56 -10.42 -2.85 -7.17
CA GLU A 56 -11.86 -2.79 -7.07
C GLU A 56 -12.44 -2.51 -8.45
N GLY A 57 -12.81 -3.59 -9.15
CA GLY A 57 -13.11 -3.52 -10.59
C GLY A 57 -11.90 -3.00 -11.37
N ASN A 58 -12.06 -1.87 -12.04
CA ASN A 58 -11.02 -1.21 -12.81
C ASN A 58 -10.27 -0.12 -12.00
N THR A 59 -10.56 0.05 -10.71
CA THR A 59 -9.86 1.04 -9.87
C THR A 59 -8.76 0.35 -9.06
N ALA A 60 -7.53 0.82 -9.18
CA ALA A 60 -6.42 0.35 -8.35
C ALA A 60 -6.42 1.06 -7.01
N VAL A 61 -6.46 0.31 -5.91
CA VAL A 61 -6.32 0.85 -4.56
C VAL A 61 -4.84 0.82 -4.18
N MET A 62 -4.26 1.99 -3.95
CA MET A 62 -2.83 2.17 -3.69
C MET A 62 -2.56 2.67 -2.27
N ALA A 63 -1.47 2.18 -1.68
CA ALA A 63 -1.00 2.60 -0.37
C ALA A 63 -0.52 4.06 -0.36
N THR A 64 -0.90 4.82 0.66
CA THR A 64 -0.39 6.16 0.96
C THR A 64 0.01 6.27 2.43
N PRO A 65 1.10 6.99 2.78
CA PRO A 65 1.46 7.22 4.17
C PRO A 65 0.68 8.38 4.80
N ARG A 66 -0.03 9.18 3.99
CA ARG A 66 -0.75 10.37 4.45
C ARG A 66 -2.25 10.26 4.18
N SER A 67 -3.04 10.86 5.05
CA SER A 67 -4.49 11.04 4.89
C SER A 67 -4.91 12.35 5.56
N SER A 68 -6.21 12.64 5.62
CA SER A 68 -6.72 13.72 6.47
C SER A 68 -6.43 13.47 7.96
N ALA A 69 -6.42 12.20 8.40
CA ALA A 69 -6.11 11.82 9.78
C ALA A 69 -4.61 11.82 10.08
N VAL A 70 -3.76 11.64 9.06
CA VAL A 70 -2.29 11.61 9.21
C VAL A 70 -1.65 12.72 8.37
N PRO A 71 -1.33 13.88 9.00
CA PRO A 71 -0.78 15.04 8.29
C PRO A 71 0.58 14.77 7.65
N VAL A 72 0.83 15.43 6.52
CA VAL A 72 2.08 15.32 5.76
C VAL A 72 3.32 15.67 6.58
N VAL A 73 3.21 16.61 7.53
CA VAL A 73 4.29 17.00 8.44
C VAL A 73 4.82 15.83 9.24
N ARG A 74 3.91 15.02 9.80
CA ARG A 74 4.27 13.86 10.61
C ARG A 74 4.95 12.79 9.75
N VAL A 75 4.45 12.58 8.54
CA VAL A 75 4.99 11.62 7.58
C VAL A 75 6.38 12.04 7.08
N LEU A 76 6.54 13.29 6.65
CA LEU A 76 7.81 13.79 6.12
C LEU A 76 8.92 13.80 7.18
N GLY A 77 8.60 14.04 8.45
CA GLY A 77 9.58 13.91 9.53
C GLY A 77 10.17 12.50 9.66
N ILE A 78 9.44 11.47 9.23
CA ILE A 78 9.88 10.06 9.23
C ILE A 78 10.61 9.73 7.93
N LEU A 79 10.03 10.11 6.78
CA LEU A 79 10.61 9.82 5.47
C LEU A 79 11.90 10.58 5.21
N GLU A 80 11.99 11.81 5.71
CA GLU A 80 13.13 12.70 5.54
C GLU A 80 13.49 13.33 6.90
N PRO A 81 14.29 12.63 7.74
CA PRO A 81 14.66 13.12 9.07
C PRO A 81 15.30 14.51 9.07
N SER A 82 15.89 14.92 7.94
CA SER A 82 16.45 16.26 7.78
C SER A 82 15.41 17.37 7.93
N VAL A 83 14.14 17.14 7.57
CA VAL A 83 13.06 18.13 7.68
C VAL A 83 12.22 17.98 8.95
N ALA A 84 12.53 17.00 9.81
CA ALA A 84 11.84 16.80 11.06
C ALA A 84 11.93 18.06 11.96
N GLY A 85 10.78 18.54 12.43
CA GLY A 85 10.70 19.75 13.27
C GLY A 85 10.97 21.08 12.55
N ARG A 86 11.18 21.07 11.23
CA ARG A 86 11.26 22.32 10.45
C ARG A 86 9.87 22.90 10.22
N GLN A 87 9.82 24.22 9.99
CA GLN A 87 8.59 24.91 9.60
C GLN A 87 8.14 24.44 8.22
N GLU A 88 6.84 24.31 8.01
CA GLU A 88 6.23 23.89 6.74
C GLU A 88 6.56 24.84 5.57
N THR A 89 6.81 26.11 5.89
CA THR A 89 7.22 27.16 4.94
C THR A 89 8.71 27.15 4.63
N SER A 90 9.50 26.31 5.31
CA SER A 90 10.93 26.24 5.03
C SER A 90 11.19 25.65 3.64
N PRO A 91 12.17 26.18 2.88
CA PRO A 91 12.47 25.67 1.55
C PRO A 91 12.74 24.16 1.51
N ALA A 92 13.38 23.62 2.54
CA ALA A 92 13.67 22.20 2.63
C ALA A 92 12.40 21.35 2.86
N PHE A 93 11.48 21.80 3.70
CA PHE A 93 10.21 21.10 3.91
C PHE A 93 9.35 21.12 2.64
N MET A 94 9.25 22.28 1.98
CA MET A 94 8.55 22.39 0.71
C MET A 94 9.15 21.48 -0.37
N ALA A 95 10.48 21.37 -0.44
CA ALA A 95 11.17 20.46 -1.36
C ALA A 95 10.85 18.99 -1.07
N ALA A 96 10.84 18.57 0.21
CA ALA A 96 10.46 17.21 0.61
C ALA A 96 8.99 16.90 0.27
N GLN A 97 8.09 17.85 0.52
CA GLN A 97 6.67 17.73 0.17
C GLN A 97 6.47 17.62 -1.35
N GLN A 98 7.19 18.44 -2.12
CA GLN A 98 7.15 18.41 -3.57
C GLN A 98 7.66 17.06 -4.10
N ARG A 99 8.77 16.55 -3.55
CA ARG A 99 9.30 15.23 -3.90
C ARG A 99 8.31 14.11 -3.61
N LEU A 100 7.67 14.14 -2.44
CA LEU A 100 6.60 13.18 -2.11
C LEU A 100 5.47 13.22 -3.15
N ALA A 101 5.01 14.41 -3.52
CA ALA A 101 3.94 14.59 -4.50
C ALA A 101 4.33 14.10 -5.91
N GLU A 102 5.58 14.33 -6.31
CA GLU A 102 6.14 13.86 -7.59
C GLU A 102 6.20 12.33 -7.64
N ILE A 103 6.71 11.69 -6.58
CA ILE A 103 6.76 10.23 -6.52
C ILE A 103 5.35 9.63 -6.47
N GLN A 104 4.44 10.20 -5.68
CA GLN A 104 3.05 9.76 -5.61
C GLN A 104 2.36 9.86 -6.98
N THR A 105 2.59 10.97 -7.71
CA THR A 105 2.06 11.19 -9.06
C THR A 105 2.65 10.19 -10.05
N ARG A 106 3.97 9.99 -10.02
CA ARG A 106 4.64 9.01 -10.89
C ARG A 106 4.13 7.59 -10.65
N ALA A 107 3.98 7.18 -9.40
CA ALA A 107 3.43 5.86 -9.05
C ALA A 107 2.01 5.68 -9.62
N ARG A 108 1.14 6.69 -9.45
CA ARG A 108 -0.20 6.70 -10.05
C ARG A 108 -0.15 6.55 -11.57
N ASP A 109 0.66 7.37 -12.23
CA ASP A 109 0.71 7.42 -13.70
C ASP A 109 1.23 6.10 -14.28
N ARG A 110 2.13 5.40 -13.58
CA ARG A 110 2.56 4.05 -13.96
C ARG A 110 1.44 3.01 -13.87
N VAL A 111 0.58 3.12 -12.86
CA VAL A 111 -0.53 2.18 -12.67
C VAL A 111 -1.67 2.45 -13.67
N VAL A 112 -2.00 3.72 -13.92
CA VAL A 112 -3.05 4.11 -14.88
C VAL A 112 -2.61 3.97 -16.34
N ALA A 113 -1.30 3.82 -16.60
CA ALA A 113 -0.81 3.48 -17.94
C ALA A 113 -1.26 2.07 -18.40
N ASP A 114 -1.71 1.23 -17.48
CA ASP A 114 -2.32 -0.05 -17.82
C ASP A 114 -3.77 0.16 -18.31
N PRO A 115 -4.13 -0.31 -19.53
CA PRO A 115 -5.43 -0.03 -20.13
C PRO A 115 -6.62 -0.65 -19.38
N GLU A 116 -6.38 -1.62 -18.48
CA GLU A 116 -7.42 -2.22 -17.67
C GLU A 116 -7.74 -1.38 -16.42
N ILE A 117 -6.93 -0.35 -16.12
CA ILE A 117 -7.10 0.52 -14.96
C ILE A 117 -7.73 1.86 -15.37
N SER A 118 -8.91 2.15 -14.83
CA SER A 118 -9.64 3.40 -15.06
C SER A 118 -9.28 4.51 -14.07
N GLY A 119 -8.66 4.18 -12.93
CA GLY A 119 -8.28 5.17 -11.93
C GLY A 119 -7.56 4.58 -10.72
N VAL A 120 -7.16 5.48 -9.82
CA VAL A 120 -6.48 5.14 -8.56
C VAL A 120 -7.22 5.74 -7.38
N ARG A 121 -7.43 4.94 -6.34
CA ARG A 121 -7.85 5.39 -5.02
C ARG A 121 -6.72 5.17 -4.02
N TRP A 122 -6.52 6.12 -3.13
CA TRP A 122 -5.51 6.02 -2.09
C TRP A 122 -6.11 5.46 -0.80
N GLU A 123 -5.40 4.52 -0.20
CA GLU A 123 -5.73 3.95 1.10
C GLU A 123 -4.54 4.07 2.05
N LEU A 124 -4.83 4.44 3.29
CA LEU A 124 -3.81 4.66 4.31
C LEU A 124 -3.11 3.35 4.65
N ASP A 125 -1.78 3.30 4.52
CA ASP A 125 -0.99 2.14 4.93
C ASP A 125 -0.83 2.13 6.46
N ARG A 126 -1.85 1.60 7.15
CA ARG A 126 -1.90 1.53 8.61
C ARG A 126 -0.74 0.73 9.19
N ASP A 127 -0.34 -0.35 8.52
CA ASP A 127 0.75 -1.21 8.97
C ASP A 127 2.09 -0.47 8.93
N TRP A 128 2.37 0.25 7.83
CA TRP A 128 3.54 1.09 7.74
C TRP A 128 3.56 2.17 8.82
N LEU A 129 2.41 2.82 9.08
CA LEU A 129 2.31 3.84 10.13
C LEU A 129 2.60 3.27 11.52
N LEU A 130 2.00 2.12 11.86
CA LEU A 130 2.22 1.45 13.14
C LEU A 130 3.69 1.03 13.31
N GLN A 131 4.32 0.52 12.25
CA GLN A 131 5.76 0.19 12.26
C GLN A 131 6.65 1.40 12.52
N HIS A 132 6.18 2.62 12.21
CA HIS A 132 6.89 3.87 12.45
C HIS A 132 6.33 4.66 13.65
N GLY A 133 5.54 4.00 14.53
CA GLY A 133 5.05 4.59 15.78
C GLY A 133 3.92 5.61 15.61
N ILE A 134 3.26 5.67 14.45
CA ILE A 134 2.08 6.50 14.23
C ILE A 134 0.83 5.63 14.42
N GLN A 135 -0.01 6.01 15.38
CA GLN A 135 -1.34 5.43 15.53
C GLN A 135 -2.34 6.26 14.70
N PRO A 136 -2.93 5.70 13.63
CA PRO A 136 -4.01 6.34 12.91
C PRO A 136 -5.31 6.20 13.73
N ASP A 137 -5.93 7.34 14.05
CA ASP A 137 -7.23 7.40 14.75
C ASP A 137 -8.37 6.74 13.94
#